data_AF-A0A842N0L7-F1
#
_entry.id   AF-A0A842N0L7-F1
#
_cell.length_a   1.000
_cell.length_b   1.000
_cell.length_c   1.000
_cell.angle_alpha   90.00
_cell.angle_beta   90.00
_cell.angle_gamma   90.00
#
_symmetry.space_group_name_H-M   'P 1'
#
loop_
_entity.id
_entity.type
_entity.pdbx_description
1 polymer ?
#
loop_
_entity_poly.entity_id
_entity_poly.type
_entity_poly.pdbx_seq_one_letter_code
_entity_poly.pdbx_strand_id
1 'polypeptide(L)'
;MPFNSILPSEIDDFDGDLVVTTEKEAPKQITIPILFDEIISKDPIVVKGIITKMLNSSTNSSKLVLGIDPGERIGVSVTYLENEIAQTFFVSMDRLISYLISILAELPAARKIVKIGNGDMKTANKILQMLNLKFCSKFEIEFVDESSTSLKIKNHNQRGKRDMLSAQFISQRSGISKSVLPLSISG
;
A
#
# COMPACT_ATOMS: atom_id res chain seq x y z
N MET A 1 -15.76 7.86 11.48
CA MET A 1 -15.38 9.25 11.13
C MET A 1 -16.67 10.02 10.92
N PRO A 2 -16.79 11.25 11.45
CA PRO A 2 -17.87 12.14 11.08
C PRO A 2 -17.73 12.49 9.59
N PHE A 3 -18.84 12.58 8.88
CA PHE A 3 -18.92 13.13 7.53
C PHE A 3 -20.05 14.15 7.48
N ASN A 4 -19.94 15.12 6.58
CA ASN A 4 -20.99 16.10 6.34
C ASN A 4 -21.75 15.68 5.08
N SER A 5 -23.06 15.54 5.20
CA SER A 5 -23.94 15.39 4.03
C SER A 5 -24.34 16.78 3.58
N ILE A 6 -23.99 17.14 2.35
CA ILE A 6 -24.28 18.44 1.73
C ILE A 6 -25.04 18.23 0.42
N LEU A 7 -25.73 19.26 -0.05
CA LEU A 7 -26.36 19.31 -1.37
C LEU A 7 -25.31 19.63 -2.45
N PRO A 8 -25.55 19.24 -3.72
CA PRO A 8 -24.65 19.61 -4.83
C PRO A 8 -24.41 21.12 -4.96
N SER A 9 -25.42 21.94 -4.64
CA SER A 9 -25.32 23.40 -4.66
C SER A 9 -24.44 24.00 -3.56
N GLU A 10 -24.10 23.21 -2.53
CA GLU A 10 -23.30 23.65 -1.39
C GLU A 10 -21.81 23.29 -1.56
N ILE A 11 -21.43 22.58 -2.63
CA ILE A 11 -20.05 22.10 -2.85
C ILE A 11 -19.07 23.27 -3.01
N ASP A 12 -19.45 24.33 -3.73
CA ASP A 12 -18.55 25.46 -4.02
C ASP A 12 -18.14 26.24 -2.76
N ASP A 13 -19.02 26.26 -1.75
CA ASP A 13 -18.82 26.95 -0.46
C ASP A 13 -18.39 25.98 0.67
N PHE A 14 -18.12 24.71 0.35
CA PHE A 14 -17.80 23.70 1.34
C PHE A 14 -16.33 23.78 1.79
N ASP A 15 -16.12 24.06 3.09
CA ASP A 15 -14.79 24.18 3.73
C ASP A 15 -14.20 22.82 4.17
N GLY A 16 -14.43 21.77 3.39
CA GLY A 16 -13.89 20.43 3.66
C GLY A 16 -12.59 20.15 2.91
N ASP A 17 -12.00 18.98 3.17
CA ASP A 17 -10.77 18.55 2.48
C ASP A 17 -11.04 17.76 1.18
N LEU A 18 -12.20 17.10 1.10
CA LEU A 18 -12.58 16.20 0.01
C LEU A 18 -14.10 16.09 -0.09
N VAL A 19 -14.63 16.13 -1.32
CA VAL A 19 -16.03 15.82 -1.61
C VAL A 19 -16.14 14.50 -2.34
N VAL A 20 -17.12 13.68 -1.97
CA VAL A 20 -17.47 12.44 -2.66
C VAL A 20 -18.83 12.64 -3.32
N THR A 21 -18.90 12.52 -4.65
CA THR A 21 -20.13 12.79 -5.42
C THR A 21 -20.11 12.08 -6.77
N THR A 22 -21.17 12.19 -7.56
CA THR A 22 -21.22 11.68 -8.94
C THR A 22 -20.71 12.72 -9.93
N GLU A 23 -20.27 12.31 -11.13
CA GLU A 23 -19.89 13.26 -12.19
C GLU A 23 -21.01 14.25 -12.56
N LYS A 24 -22.27 13.82 -12.42
CA LYS A 24 -23.45 14.62 -12.76
C LYS A 24 -23.75 15.73 -11.75
N GLU A 25 -23.36 15.52 -10.49
CA GLU A 25 -23.61 16.43 -9.37
C GLU A 25 -22.43 17.36 -9.10
N ALA A 26 -21.25 17.05 -9.65
CA ALA A 26 -20.08 17.89 -9.47
C ALA A 26 -20.21 19.26 -10.15
N PRO A 27 -19.71 20.33 -9.49
CA PRO A 27 -19.69 21.66 -10.08
C PRO A 27 -18.77 21.71 -11.31
N LYS A 28 -19.05 22.64 -12.22
CA LYS A 28 -18.23 22.84 -13.43
C LYS A 28 -16.84 23.39 -13.12
N GLN A 29 -16.71 24.15 -12.03
CA GLN A 29 -15.43 24.68 -11.56
C GLN A 29 -15.08 23.95 -10.27
N ILE A 30 -13.93 23.29 -10.25
CA ILE A 30 -13.51 22.43 -9.14
C ILE A 30 -12.48 23.21 -8.32
N THR A 31 -12.87 23.64 -7.12
CA THR A 31 -12.02 24.35 -6.16
C THR A 31 -11.51 23.44 -5.04
N ILE A 32 -12.23 22.35 -4.77
CA ILE A 32 -11.94 21.32 -3.77
C ILE A 32 -11.66 19.97 -4.45
N PRO A 33 -10.80 19.09 -3.89
CA PRO A 33 -10.66 17.74 -4.43
C PRO A 33 -12.00 16.98 -4.45
N ILE A 34 -12.33 16.37 -5.59
CA ILE A 34 -13.57 15.58 -5.78
C ILE A 34 -13.22 14.13 -6.10
N LEU A 35 -13.76 13.20 -5.32
CA LEU A 35 -13.70 11.75 -5.55
C LEU A 35 -15.04 11.30 -6.13
N PHE A 36 -15.01 10.80 -7.36
CA PHE A 36 -16.24 10.27 -7.96
C PHE A 36 -16.59 8.87 -7.43
N ASP A 37 -17.88 8.57 -7.35
CA ASP A 37 -18.41 7.35 -6.74
C ASP A 37 -17.99 6.08 -7.48
N GLU A 38 -17.68 6.16 -8.78
CA GLU A 38 -17.16 5.02 -9.54
C GLU A 38 -15.84 4.51 -8.96
N ILE A 39 -15.03 5.41 -8.38
CA ILE A 39 -13.76 5.04 -7.74
C ILE A 39 -14.00 4.20 -6.48
N ILE A 40 -15.13 4.38 -5.78
CA ILE A 40 -15.46 3.66 -4.53
C ILE A 40 -15.65 2.16 -4.77
N SER A 41 -15.95 1.75 -6.00
CA SER A 41 -16.09 0.34 -6.38
C SER A 41 -14.77 -0.45 -6.40
N LYS A 42 -13.62 0.24 -6.33
CA LYS A 42 -12.29 -0.37 -6.30
C LYS A 42 -11.98 -1.03 -4.93
N ASP A 43 -10.85 -1.73 -4.86
CA ASP A 43 -10.34 -2.25 -3.58
C ASP A 43 -10.21 -1.10 -2.56
N PRO A 44 -10.74 -1.23 -1.33
CA PRO A 44 -10.69 -0.19 -0.31
C PRO A 44 -9.29 0.39 -0.06
N ILE A 45 -8.21 -0.42 -0.20
CA ILE A 45 -6.86 0.11 -0.02
C ILE A 45 -6.44 1.03 -1.18
N VAL A 46 -6.88 0.71 -2.40
CA VAL A 46 -6.64 1.52 -3.59
C VAL A 46 -7.41 2.84 -3.45
N VAL A 47 -8.68 2.78 -3.03
CA VAL A 47 -9.48 3.98 -2.74
C VAL A 47 -8.79 4.86 -1.70
N LYS A 48 -8.32 4.27 -0.58
CA LYS A 48 -7.57 5.00 0.45
C LYS A 48 -6.28 5.62 -0.10
N GLY A 49 -5.57 4.93 -0.98
CA GLY A 49 -4.38 5.45 -1.66
C GLY A 49 -4.70 6.63 -2.58
N ILE A 50 -5.80 6.57 -3.33
CA ILE A 50 -6.27 7.67 -4.19
C ILE A 50 -6.62 8.89 -3.33
N ILE A 51 -7.40 8.71 -2.26
CA ILE A 51 -7.73 9.77 -1.30
C ILE A 51 -6.45 10.39 -0.73
N THR A 52 -5.50 9.54 -0.32
CA THR A 52 -4.20 9.99 0.21
C THR A 52 -3.45 10.86 -0.80
N LYS A 53 -3.46 10.51 -2.09
CA LYS A 53 -2.85 11.32 -3.15
C LYS A 53 -3.54 12.66 -3.34
N MET A 54 -4.87 12.68 -3.29
CA MET A 54 -5.65 13.91 -3.47
C MET A 54 -5.40 14.90 -2.33
N LEU A 55 -5.28 14.40 -1.10
CA LEU A 55 -5.03 15.21 0.10
C LEU A 55 -3.56 15.63 0.25
N ASN A 56 -2.60 14.86 -0.28
CA ASN A 56 -1.16 15.15 -0.17
C ASN A 56 -0.60 15.81 -1.44
N SER A 57 -1.24 16.88 -1.92
CA SER A 57 -0.80 17.62 -3.12
C SER A 57 0.59 18.30 -2.99
N SER A 58 1.12 18.40 -1.77
CA SER A 58 2.39 19.08 -1.45
C SER A 58 3.61 18.16 -1.37
N THR A 59 3.45 16.84 -1.38
CA THR A 59 4.58 15.93 -1.26
C THR A 59 5.33 15.74 -2.58
N ASN A 60 6.64 15.94 -2.55
CA ASN A 60 7.53 15.61 -3.67
C ASN A 60 7.79 14.09 -3.77
N SER A 61 7.32 13.31 -2.79
CA SER A 61 7.57 11.88 -2.70
C SER A 61 6.59 11.11 -3.56
N SER A 62 7.04 10.55 -4.68
CA SER A 62 6.24 9.65 -5.53
C SER A 62 6.62 8.19 -5.29
N LYS A 63 6.60 7.75 -4.02
CA LYS A 63 7.00 6.41 -3.60
C LYS A 63 5.82 5.60 -3.08
N LEU A 64 5.78 4.34 -3.50
CA LEU A 64 4.96 3.29 -2.93
C LEU A 64 5.89 2.22 -2.36
N VAL A 65 5.76 1.93 -1.07
CA VAL A 65 6.57 0.93 -0.36
C VAL A 65 5.67 -0.11 0.25
N LEU A 66 5.89 -1.38 -0.09
CA LEU A 66 5.21 -2.54 0.48
C LEU A 66 6.21 -3.28 1.37
N GLY A 67 6.02 -3.23 2.69
CA GLY A 67 6.83 -4.00 3.64
C GLY A 67 6.19 -5.35 3.90
N ILE A 68 6.98 -6.42 3.85
CA ILE A 68 6.51 -7.79 4.00
C ILE A 68 7.37 -8.53 5.03
N ASP A 69 6.72 -9.05 6.07
CA ASP A 69 7.32 -9.88 7.12
C ASP A 69 6.96 -11.36 6.86
N PRO A 70 7.86 -12.17 6.29
CA PRO A 70 7.56 -13.55 5.92
C PRO A 70 7.46 -14.48 7.15
N GLY A 71 6.56 -15.46 7.08
CA GLY A 71 6.38 -16.50 8.10
C GLY A 71 5.08 -17.27 7.91
N GLU A 72 4.64 -18.04 8.92
CA GLU A 72 3.33 -18.73 8.90
C GLU A 72 2.16 -17.75 8.74
N ARG A 73 2.31 -16.56 9.31
CA ARG A 73 1.47 -15.39 9.07
C ARG A 73 2.37 -14.33 8.47
N ILE A 74 2.00 -13.85 7.29
CA ILE A 74 2.79 -12.91 6.54
C ILE A 74 2.28 -11.51 6.87
N GLY A 75 3.05 -10.74 7.61
CA GLY A 75 2.74 -9.34 7.91
C GLY A 75 2.93 -8.47 6.67
N VAL A 76 2.05 -7.50 6.45
CA VAL A 76 2.13 -6.54 5.33
C VAL A 76 1.88 -5.13 5.82
N SER A 77 2.76 -4.21 5.41
CA SER A 77 2.57 -2.75 5.54
C SER A 77 2.57 -2.11 4.16
N VAL A 78 1.73 -1.09 3.99
CA VAL A 78 1.60 -0.34 2.73
C VAL A 78 1.77 1.13 3.06
N THR A 79 2.86 1.71 2.57
CA THR A 79 3.14 3.15 2.70
C THR A 79 3.11 3.78 1.32
N TYR A 80 2.27 4.80 1.16
CA TYR A 80 2.09 5.52 -0.09
C TYR A 80 2.22 7.01 0.15
N LEU A 81 3.08 7.68 -0.61
CA LEU A 81 3.38 9.11 -0.44
C LEU A 81 3.73 9.44 1.02
N GLU A 82 4.59 8.60 1.63
CA GLU A 82 5.04 8.70 3.03
C GLU A 82 3.97 8.48 4.10
N ASN A 83 2.73 8.19 3.70
CA ASN A 83 1.62 7.89 4.60
C ASN A 83 1.38 6.38 4.67
N GLU A 84 1.24 5.83 5.87
CA GLU A 84 0.82 4.43 6.03
C GLU A 84 -0.68 4.31 5.71
N ILE A 85 -0.99 3.60 4.63
CA ILE A 85 -2.36 3.39 4.18
C ILE A 85 -2.91 2.03 4.59
N ALA A 86 -2.06 1.02 4.84
CA ALA A 86 -2.51 -0.23 5.44
C ALA A 86 -1.46 -0.91 6.30
N GLN A 87 -1.98 -1.68 7.24
CA GLN A 87 -1.27 -2.68 8.01
C GLN A 87 -2.20 -3.90 8.10
N THR A 88 -1.73 -5.06 7.67
CA THR A 88 -2.55 -6.28 7.62
C THR A 88 -1.66 -7.53 7.68
N PHE A 89 -2.26 -8.71 7.63
CA PHE A 89 -1.54 -9.97 7.51
C PHE A 89 -2.30 -10.98 6.66
N PHE A 90 -1.57 -11.94 6.11
CA PHE A 90 -2.12 -13.02 5.28
C PHE A 90 -1.57 -14.38 5.71
N VAL A 91 -2.44 -15.39 5.69
CA VAL A 91 -2.04 -16.81 5.79
C VAL A 91 -2.01 -17.46 4.41
N SER A 92 -2.86 -16.99 3.49
CA SER A 92 -2.92 -17.48 2.11
C SER A 92 -1.98 -16.70 1.21
N MET A 93 -1.03 -17.41 0.61
CA MET A 93 -0.10 -16.84 -0.36
C MET A 93 -0.82 -16.25 -1.58
N ASP A 94 -1.84 -16.91 -2.12
CA ASP A 94 -2.56 -16.38 -3.28
C ASP A 94 -3.31 -15.08 -2.96
N ARG A 95 -3.95 -14.99 -1.78
CA ARG A 95 -4.60 -13.75 -1.34
C ARG A 95 -3.60 -12.61 -1.15
N LEU A 96 -2.44 -12.90 -0.56
CA LEU A 96 -1.34 -11.94 -0.44
C LEU A 96 -0.93 -11.41 -1.82
N ILE A 97 -0.66 -12.31 -2.78
CA ILE A 97 -0.17 -11.90 -4.10
C ILE A 97 -1.22 -11.09 -4.85
N SER A 98 -2.49 -11.48 -4.82
CA SER A 98 -3.58 -10.68 -5.42
C SER A 98 -3.69 -9.29 -4.79
N TYR A 99 -3.55 -9.20 -3.47
CA TYR A 99 -3.58 -7.93 -2.73
C TYR A 99 -2.39 -7.02 -3.10
N LEU A 100 -1.18 -7.57 -3.21
CA LEU A 100 -0.01 -6.79 -3.63
C LEU A 100 -0.15 -6.32 -5.08
N ILE A 101 -0.70 -7.15 -5.97
CA ILE A 101 -0.91 -6.80 -7.38
C ILE A 101 -1.94 -5.68 -7.53
N SER A 102 -3.08 -5.72 -6.81
CA SER A 102 -4.09 -4.65 -6.91
C SER A 102 -3.47 -3.28 -6.54
N ILE A 103 -2.71 -3.24 -5.45
CA ILE A 103 -2.00 -2.04 -5.02
C ILE A 103 -0.94 -1.60 -6.04
N LEU A 104 -0.08 -2.52 -6.49
CA LEU A 104 1.00 -2.20 -7.44
C LEU A 104 0.47 -1.80 -8.81
N ALA A 105 -0.66 -2.33 -9.26
CA ALA A 105 -1.25 -1.99 -10.55
C ALA A 105 -1.97 -0.63 -10.50
N GLU A 106 -2.73 -0.37 -9.44
CA GLU A 106 -3.68 0.74 -9.42
C GLU A 106 -3.14 2.02 -8.77
N LEU A 107 -2.15 1.93 -7.87
CA LEU A 107 -1.53 3.13 -7.27
C LEU A 107 -0.36 3.64 -8.12
N PRO A 108 -0.45 4.87 -8.67
CA PRO A 108 0.62 5.45 -9.46
C PRO A 108 1.74 5.95 -8.55
N ALA A 109 2.98 5.54 -8.81
CA ALA A 109 4.18 6.00 -8.12
C ALA A 109 5.37 5.93 -9.08
N ALA A 110 6.25 6.93 -9.03
CA ALA A 110 7.49 6.94 -9.81
C ALA A 110 8.43 5.80 -9.37
N ARG A 111 8.40 5.43 -8.08
CA ARG A 111 9.13 4.29 -7.53
C ARG A 111 8.20 3.40 -6.72
N LYS A 112 8.16 2.12 -7.08
CA LYS A 112 7.42 1.06 -6.38
C LYS A 112 8.43 0.08 -5.81
N ILE A 113 8.45 -0.09 -4.49
CA ILE A 113 9.46 -0.87 -3.79
C ILE A 113 8.75 -1.93 -2.94
N VAL A 114 9.13 -3.19 -3.12
CA VAL A 114 8.69 -4.31 -2.28
C VAL A 114 9.86 -4.70 -1.38
N LYS A 115 9.72 -4.45 -0.07
CA LYS A 115 10.71 -4.81 0.94
C LYS A 115 10.28 -6.09 1.63
N ILE A 116 11.13 -7.11 1.60
CA ILE A 116 10.84 -8.42 2.19
C ILE A 116 11.90 -8.71 3.26
N GLY A 117 11.45 -9.04 4.47
CA GLY A 117 12.34 -9.48 5.54
C GLY A 117 13.06 -10.79 5.19
N ASN A 118 14.25 -11.00 5.75
CA ASN A 118 15.10 -12.17 5.50
C ASN A 118 15.00 -13.29 6.56
N GLY A 119 14.07 -13.19 7.51
CA GLY A 119 13.94 -14.14 8.63
C GLY A 119 13.44 -15.52 8.19
N ASP A 120 12.52 -15.58 7.23
CA ASP A 120 12.09 -16.79 6.54
C ASP A 120 12.33 -16.67 5.03
N MET A 121 13.56 -16.96 4.60
CA MET A 121 13.96 -16.89 3.20
C MET A 121 13.19 -17.86 2.28
N LYS A 122 12.63 -18.96 2.82
CA LYS A 122 11.84 -19.88 2.00
C LYS A 122 10.53 -19.23 1.59
N THR A 123 9.84 -18.61 2.54
CA THR A 123 8.60 -17.86 2.28
C THR A 123 8.88 -16.59 1.48
N ALA A 124 9.97 -15.86 1.79
CA ALA A 124 10.37 -14.66 1.06
C ALA A 124 10.62 -14.92 -0.44
N ASN A 125 11.38 -15.97 -0.78
CA ASN A 125 11.64 -16.34 -2.16
C ASN A 125 10.36 -16.79 -2.90
N LYS A 126 9.43 -17.45 -2.20
CA LYS A 126 8.14 -17.85 -2.79
C LYS A 126 7.28 -16.63 -3.14
N ILE A 127 7.23 -15.63 -2.26
CA ILE A 127 6.53 -14.36 -2.52
C ILE A 127 7.12 -13.67 -3.75
N LEU A 128 8.45 -13.54 -3.79
CA LEU A 128 9.19 -12.99 -4.91
C LEU A 128 8.86 -13.69 -6.23
N GLN A 129 8.95 -15.02 -6.25
CA GLN A 129 8.69 -15.82 -7.45
C GLN A 129 7.25 -15.61 -7.95
N MET A 130 6.26 -15.65 -7.05
CA MET A 130 4.86 -15.50 -7.44
C MET A 130 4.53 -14.08 -7.92
N LEU A 131 5.13 -13.05 -7.32
CA LEU A 131 5.00 -11.67 -7.80
C LEU A 131 5.60 -11.51 -9.19
N ASN A 132 6.82 -12.00 -9.41
CA ASN A 132 7.48 -11.92 -10.72
C ASN A 132 6.73 -12.66 -11.84
N LEU A 133 6.03 -13.75 -11.49
CA LEU A 133 5.23 -14.52 -12.45
C LEU A 133 3.88 -13.84 -12.77
N LYS A 134 3.25 -13.19 -11.78
CA LYS A 134 1.89 -12.64 -11.91
C LYS A 134 1.84 -11.13 -12.18
N PHE A 135 2.95 -10.40 -11.99
CA PHE A 135 3.00 -8.95 -12.18
C PHE A 135 4.10 -8.55 -13.17
N CYS A 136 3.68 -7.96 -14.30
CA CYS A 136 4.58 -7.66 -15.43
C CYS A 136 5.07 -6.21 -15.49
N SER A 137 4.79 -5.39 -14.47
CA SER A 137 5.22 -4.00 -14.44
C SER A 137 6.47 -3.82 -13.56
N LYS A 138 7.22 -2.74 -13.79
CA LYS A 138 8.46 -2.46 -13.04
C LYS A 138 8.18 -2.18 -11.56
N PHE A 139 8.92 -2.88 -10.68
CA PHE A 139 9.05 -2.58 -9.26
C PHE A 139 10.48 -2.94 -8.80
N GLU A 140 10.88 -2.40 -7.66
CA GLU A 140 12.17 -2.67 -7.02
C GLU A 140 11.96 -3.66 -5.87
N ILE A 141 12.98 -4.48 -5.57
CA ILE A 141 12.92 -5.46 -4.49
C ILE A 141 14.10 -5.27 -3.55
N GLU A 142 13.82 -5.30 -2.26
CA GLU A 142 14.82 -5.09 -1.22
C GLU A 142 14.67 -6.18 -0.16
N PHE A 143 15.75 -6.94 0.07
CA PHE A 143 15.78 -7.85 1.21
C PHE A 143 16.32 -7.10 2.42
N VAL A 144 15.54 -7.11 3.50
CA VAL A 144 15.85 -6.37 4.73
C VAL A 144 16.28 -7.36 5.81
N ASP A 145 17.37 -7.02 6.50
CA ASP A 145 17.86 -7.84 7.61
C ASP A 145 17.01 -7.69 8.88
N GLU A 146 16.42 -8.79 9.31
CA GLU A 146 15.61 -8.94 10.50
C GLU A 146 16.43 -9.27 11.75
N SER A 147 17.73 -9.55 11.64
CA SER A 147 18.58 -9.97 12.78
C SER A 147 18.58 -8.99 13.98
N SER A 148 18.14 -7.75 13.75
CA SER A 148 17.98 -6.67 14.73
C SER A 148 16.52 -6.34 15.09
N THR A 149 15.54 -7.22 14.82
CA THR A 149 14.12 -7.06 15.21
C THR A 149 13.77 -7.73 16.56
N SER A 150 14.78 -7.91 17.43
CA SER A 150 14.66 -8.50 18.78
C SER A 150 13.84 -7.70 19.80
N LEU A 151 12.89 -6.85 19.39
CA LEU A 151 11.79 -6.43 20.27
C LEU A 151 10.69 -7.48 20.20
N LYS A 152 11.04 -8.71 20.62
CA LYS A 152 10.07 -9.78 20.88
C LYS A 152 9.19 -9.33 22.05
N ILE A 153 8.10 -8.63 21.77
CA ILE A 153 7.00 -8.46 22.71
C ILE A 153 6.57 -9.89 23.09
N LYS A 154 6.91 -10.32 24.32
CA LYS A 154 6.78 -11.70 24.82
C LYS A 154 5.33 -12.14 25.08
N ASN A 155 4.34 -11.34 24.70
CA ASN A 155 2.94 -11.63 24.98
C ASN A 155 2.30 -12.43 23.83
N HIS A 156 2.07 -13.72 24.08
CA HIS A 156 1.47 -14.68 23.13
C HIS A 156 0.09 -14.24 22.59
N ASN A 157 -0.65 -13.42 23.34
CA ASN A 157 -2.02 -13.00 23.01
C ASN A 157 -2.13 -11.84 22.00
N GLN A 158 -1.00 -11.30 21.48
CA GLN A 158 -1.01 -10.19 20.52
C GLN A 158 -0.25 -10.50 19.21
N ARG A 159 -0.10 -11.79 18.89
CA ARG A 159 0.76 -12.26 17.79
C ARG A 159 0.46 -11.59 16.44
N GLY A 160 -0.81 -11.39 16.07
CA GLY A 160 -1.18 -10.70 14.82
C GLY A 160 -0.77 -9.22 14.76
N LYS A 161 -0.89 -8.48 15.87
CA LYS A 161 -0.41 -7.08 15.94
C LYS A 161 1.11 -6.99 15.80
N ARG A 162 1.82 -8.01 16.26
CA ARG A 162 3.29 -8.07 16.18
C ARG A 162 3.78 -8.27 14.75
N ASP A 163 3.13 -9.17 14.00
CA ASP A 163 3.47 -9.45 12.60
C ASP A 163 3.20 -8.21 11.74
N MET A 164 2.10 -7.50 12.04
CA MET A 164 1.76 -6.19 11.46
C MET A 164 2.82 -5.11 11.75
N LEU A 165 3.26 -4.96 13.00
CA LEU A 165 4.30 -3.98 13.38
C LEU A 165 5.66 -4.32 12.77
N SER A 166 5.99 -5.60 12.67
CA SER A 166 7.26 -6.06 12.07
C SER A 166 7.34 -5.70 10.59
N ALA A 167 6.24 -5.87 9.85
CA ALA A 167 6.15 -5.44 8.45
C ALA A 167 6.29 -3.92 8.28
N GLN A 168 5.85 -3.12 9.24
CA GLN A 168 6.07 -1.65 9.25
C GLN A 168 7.54 -1.30 9.48
N PHE A 169 8.23 -1.98 10.41
CA PHE A 169 9.67 -1.77 10.59
C PHE A 169 10.47 -2.14 9.35
N ILE A 170 10.07 -3.21 8.64
CA ILE A 170 10.70 -3.64 7.39
C ILE A 170 10.55 -2.58 6.30
N SER A 171 9.37 -1.95 6.14
CA SER A 171 9.17 -0.93 5.09
C SER A 171 10.05 0.31 5.30
N GLN A 172 10.33 0.68 6.56
CA GLN A 172 11.11 1.87 6.92
C GLN A 172 12.63 1.67 6.85
N ARG A 173 13.13 0.43 6.95
CA ARG A 173 14.58 0.15 6.95
C ARG A 173 15.19 0.17 5.56
N SER A 174 16.50 0.44 5.50
CA SER A 174 17.31 0.22 4.30
C SER A 174 18.00 -1.14 4.39
N GLY A 175 17.97 -1.90 3.31
CA GLY A 175 18.49 -3.25 3.16
C GLY A 175 19.26 -3.42 1.85
N ILE A 176 19.60 -4.66 1.51
CA ILE A 176 20.33 -4.96 0.28
C ILE A 176 19.34 -4.85 -0.89
N SER A 177 19.44 -3.74 -1.62
CA SER A 177 18.63 -3.47 -2.79
C SER A 177 19.09 -4.34 -3.96
N LYS A 178 18.17 -5.12 -4.53
CA LYS A 178 18.35 -5.73 -5.85
C LYS A 178 17.27 -5.19 -6.78
N SER A 179 17.70 -4.50 -7.82
CA SER A 179 16.81 -4.19 -8.95
C SER A 179 16.41 -5.51 -9.60
N VAL A 180 15.24 -6.03 -9.27
CA VAL A 180 14.65 -7.19 -9.94
C VAL A 180 13.69 -6.64 -10.99
N LEU A 181 14.06 -6.74 -12.26
CA LEU A 181 13.11 -6.56 -13.34
C LEU A 181 12.23 -7.81 -13.42
N PRO A 182 10.90 -7.67 -13.63
CA PRO A 182 10.04 -8.81 -13.89
C PRO A 182 10.62 -9.65 -15.02
N LEU A 183 10.62 -10.98 -14.86
CA LEU A 183 11.14 -11.90 -15.88
C LEU A 183 10.45 -11.73 -17.24
N SER A 184 9.24 -11.18 -17.27
CA SER A 184 8.48 -10.86 -18.49
C SER A 184 9.01 -9.66 -19.29
N ILE A 185 9.93 -8.86 -18.73
CA ILE A 185 10.60 -7.74 -19.42
C ILE A 185 11.97 -8.18 -19.96
N SER A 186 12.50 -9.30 -19.49
CA SER A 186 13.85 -9.80 -19.82
C SER A 186 13.90 -10.69 -21.07
N GLY A 187 12.83 -10.72 -21.88
CA GLY A 187 12.71 -11.51 -23.11
C GLY A 187 13.14 -10.76 -24.36
#